data_AF-A0A975JBR5-F1
#
_entry.id   AF-A0A975JBR5-F1
#
_cell.length_a   1.000
_cell.length_b   1.000
_cell.length_c   1.000
_cell.angle_alpha   90.00
_cell.angle_beta   90.00
_cell.angle_gamma   90.00
#
_symmetry.space_group_name_H-M   'P 1'
#
loop_
_entity.id
_entity.type
_entity.pdbx_description
1 polymer ?
#
loop_
_entity_poly.entity_id
_entity_poly.type
_entity_poly.pdbx_seq_one_letter_code
_entity_poly.pdbx_strand_id
1 'polypeptide(L)'
;MFRFAPILVALTLAVPATAQTAKQTDCGYQADVVAAVQAARIDRVGERKVAAHIGGTDTAWPDKYDAVIPLVTPWVYQMKMSEVRSSDLGAAWKEVCLSQ
;
A
#
# COMPACT_ATOMS: atom_id res chain seq x y z
N MET A 1 -44.23 38.99 9.59
CA MET A 1 -44.25 38.14 8.39
C MET A 1 -42.86 38.16 7.77
N PHE A 2 -42.02 37.15 7.99
CA PHE A 2 -40.90 36.79 7.11
C PHE A 2 -40.61 35.31 7.32
N ARG A 3 -41.04 34.49 6.35
CA ARG A 3 -40.79 33.04 6.34
C ARG A 3 -39.42 32.82 5.71
N PHE A 4 -38.43 32.45 6.53
CA PHE A 4 -37.13 31.98 6.05
C PHE A 4 -37.25 30.49 5.72
N ALA A 5 -37.34 30.18 4.43
CA ALA A 5 -37.28 28.82 3.91
C ALA A 5 -35.83 28.32 3.93
N PRO A 6 -35.53 27.11 4.44
CA PRO A 6 -34.19 26.55 4.37
C PRO A 6 -33.99 26.00 2.95
N ILE A 7 -33.08 26.60 2.20
CA ILE A 7 -32.57 26.02 0.95
C ILE A 7 -31.68 24.85 1.36
N LEU A 8 -32.21 23.63 1.26
CA LEU A 8 -31.41 22.41 1.27
C LEU A 8 -30.60 22.38 -0.04
N VAL A 9 -29.34 22.81 0.02
CA VAL A 9 -28.35 22.54 -1.02
C VAL A 9 -27.97 21.06 -0.91
N ALA A 10 -28.63 20.22 -1.71
CA ALA A 10 -28.21 18.86 -1.93
C ALA A 10 -26.96 18.86 -2.85
N LEU A 11 -25.78 18.94 -2.22
CA LEU A 11 -24.51 18.64 -2.88
C LEU A 11 -24.48 17.14 -3.17
N THR A 12 -24.93 16.75 -4.37
CA THR A 12 -24.68 15.43 -4.92
C THR A 12 -23.19 15.30 -5.19
N LEU A 13 -22.46 14.75 -4.22
CA LEU A 13 -21.10 14.28 -4.43
C LEU A 13 -21.15 13.09 -5.38
N ALA A 14 -21.18 13.37 -6.68
CA ALA A 14 -20.82 12.40 -7.70
C ALA A 14 -19.33 12.09 -7.53
N VAL A 15 -19.02 11.14 -6.65
CA VAL A 15 -17.66 10.63 -6.49
C VAL A 15 -17.29 9.94 -7.81
N PRO A 16 -16.18 10.33 -8.47
CA PRO A 16 -15.89 9.83 -9.80
C PRO A 16 -15.44 8.38 -9.69
N ALA A 17 -15.92 7.53 -10.58
CA ALA A 17 -15.45 6.14 -10.73
C ALA A 17 -13.91 6.03 -10.91
N THR A 18 -13.25 7.13 -11.25
CA THR A 18 -11.78 7.24 -11.35
C THR A 18 -11.05 7.15 -10.00
N ALA A 19 -11.72 7.44 -8.87
CA ALA A 19 -11.12 7.32 -7.55
C ALA A 19 -10.95 5.85 -7.12
N GLN A 20 -11.85 4.97 -7.53
CA GLN A 20 -11.77 3.54 -7.24
C GLN A 20 -10.61 2.88 -8.01
N THR A 21 -10.38 3.29 -9.27
CA THR A 21 -9.24 2.81 -10.06
C THR A 21 -7.91 3.36 -9.54
N ALA A 22 -7.88 4.62 -9.10
CA ALA A 22 -6.68 5.21 -8.49
C ALA A 22 -6.33 4.46 -7.21
N LYS A 23 -7.30 4.26 -6.31
CA LYS A 23 -7.11 3.47 -5.08
C LYS A 23 -6.63 2.05 -5.36
N GLN A 24 -7.22 1.36 -6.34
CA GLN A 24 -6.76 0.02 -6.73
C GLN A 24 -5.32 0.00 -7.21
N THR A 25 -4.91 1.03 -7.94
CA THR A 25 -3.55 1.18 -8.43
C THR A 25 -2.58 1.52 -7.29
N ASP A 26 -2.92 2.47 -6.41
CA ASP A 26 -2.14 2.82 -5.23
C ASP A 26 -1.93 1.60 -4.31
N CYS A 27 -3.00 0.86 -4.01
CA CYS A 27 -2.91 -0.36 -3.20
C CYS A 27 -2.14 -1.48 -3.91
N GLY A 28 -2.16 -1.51 -5.24
CA GLY A 28 -1.33 -2.41 -6.05
C GLY A 28 0.16 -2.12 -5.84
N TYR A 29 0.58 -0.87 -6.05
CA TYR A 29 1.99 -0.49 -5.85
C TYR A 29 2.46 -0.69 -4.42
N GLN A 30 1.64 -0.39 -3.41
CA GLN A 30 2.00 -0.67 -2.02
C GLN A 30 2.17 -2.18 -1.76
N ALA A 31 1.30 -3.01 -2.34
CA ALA A 31 1.42 -4.45 -2.26
C ALA A 31 2.69 -4.97 -2.92
N ASP A 32 3.08 -4.40 -4.08
CA ASP A 32 4.32 -4.75 -4.76
C ASP A 32 5.55 -4.40 -3.92
N VAL A 33 5.53 -3.25 -3.21
CA VAL A 33 6.59 -2.90 -2.25
C VAL A 33 6.68 -3.93 -1.13
N VAL A 34 5.55 -4.33 -0.54
CA VAL A 34 5.51 -5.34 0.53
C VAL A 34 6.04 -6.69 0.02
N ALA A 35 5.64 -7.09 -1.19
CA ALA A 35 6.13 -8.31 -1.83
C ALA A 35 7.65 -8.26 -2.07
N ALA A 36 8.20 -7.12 -2.48
CA ALA A 36 9.64 -6.96 -2.65
C ALA A 36 10.40 -7.03 -1.31
N VAL A 37 9.87 -6.45 -0.24
CA VAL A 37 10.44 -6.56 1.11
C VAL A 37 10.38 -8.01 1.61
N GLN A 38 9.27 -8.71 1.35
CA GLN A 38 9.10 -10.13 1.63
C GLN A 38 10.15 -10.97 0.87
N ALA A 39 10.34 -10.72 -0.42
CA ALA A 39 11.35 -11.40 -1.24
C ALA A 39 12.77 -11.15 -0.70
N ALA A 40 13.12 -9.90 -0.39
CA ALA A 40 14.40 -9.56 0.22
C ALA A 40 14.64 -10.31 1.54
N ARG A 41 13.60 -10.47 2.36
CA ARG A 41 13.67 -11.26 3.60
C ARG A 41 13.89 -12.75 3.33
N ILE A 42 13.20 -13.32 2.34
CA ILE A 42 13.39 -14.73 1.91
C ILE A 42 14.82 -14.95 1.42
N ASP A 43 15.36 -13.99 0.67
CA ASP A 43 16.73 -13.96 0.13
C ASP A 43 17.79 -13.64 1.18
N ARG A 44 17.39 -13.52 2.45
CA ARG A 44 18.28 -13.27 3.60
C ARG A 44 19.03 -11.93 3.52
N VAL A 45 18.47 -10.95 2.83
CA VAL A 45 18.96 -9.57 2.88
C VAL A 45 18.86 -9.07 4.32
N GLY A 46 19.90 -8.42 4.84
CA GLY A 46 19.87 -7.84 6.18
C GLY A 46 18.90 -6.66 6.23
N GLU A 47 18.14 -6.49 7.32
CA GLU A 47 17.08 -5.47 7.45
C GLU A 47 17.52 -4.07 7.02
N ARG A 48 18.68 -3.64 7.52
CA ARG A 48 19.27 -2.33 7.22
C ARG A 48 19.69 -2.15 5.75
N LYS A 49 19.78 -3.24 4.98
CA LYS A 49 20.16 -3.24 3.56
C LYS A 49 18.95 -3.35 2.63
N VAL A 50 17.73 -3.58 3.14
CA VAL A 50 16.53 -3.81 2.32
C VAL A 50 16.25 -2.62 1.40
N ALA A 51 16.24 -1.40 1.94
CA ALA A 51 15.99 -0.20 1.12
C ALA A 51 17.00 -0.04 -0.02
N ALA A 52 18.29 -0.27 0.25
CA ALA A 52 19.33 -0.21 -0.77
C ALA A 52 19.23 -1.38 -1.77
N HIS A 53 18.80 -2.56 -1.33
CA HIS A 53 18.63 -3.73 -2.17
C HIS A 53 17.47 -3.53 -3.16
N ILE A 54 16.33 -3.03 -2.68
CA ILE A 54 15.15 -2.78 -3.51
C ILE A 54 15.37 -1.57 -4.43
N GLY A 55 15.94 -0.47 -3.91
CA GLY A 55 16.24 0.72 -4.73
C GLY A 55 17.33 0.51 -5.78
N GLY A 56 18.04 -0.63 -5.76
CA GLY A 56 18.99 -1.05 -6.79
C GLY A 56 18.37 -1.90 -7.90
N THR A 57 17.06 -2.16 -7.86
CA THR A 57 16.33 -2.97 -8.85
C THR A 57 15.37 -2.10 -9.66
N ASP A 58 15.12 -2.48 -10.91
CA ASP A 58 14.01 -1.90 -11.69
C ASP A 58 12.68 -2.34 -11.06
N THR A 59 12.08 -1.44 -10.28
CA THR A 59 10.80 -1.69 -9.60
C THR A 59 9.62 -1.43 -10.53
N ALA A 60 8.51 -2.12 -10.27
CA ALA A 60 7.28 -1.95 -11.06
C ALA A 60 6.44 -0.73 -10.63
N TRP A 61 6.83 -0.04 -9.56
CA TRP A 61 6.08 1.08 -8.97
C TRP A 61 6.86 2.41 -9.05
N PRO A 62 6.15 3.55 -9.03
CA PRO A 62 6.79 4.87 -8.95
C PRO A 62 7.57 5.12 -7.65
N ASP A 63 8.68 5.85 -7.71
CA ASP A 63 9.59 6.17 -6.58
C ASP A 63 8.89 6.67 -5.30
N LYS A 64 7.73 7.33 -5.42
CA LYS A 64 6.96 7.81 -4.27
C LYS A 64 6.59 6.69 -3.29
N TYR A 65 6.48 5.44 -3.75
CA TYR A 65 6.15 4.30 -2.89
C TYR A 65 7.37 3.68 -2.21
N ASP A 66 8.61 4.09 -2.53
CA ASP A 66 9.80 3.64 -1.81
C ASP A 66 9.77 4.08 -0.35
N ALA A 67 9.05 5.16 -0.04
CA ALA A 67 8.77 5.59 1.32
C ALA A 67 8.00 4.55 2.16
N VAL A 68 7.34 3.58 1.52
CA VAL A 68 6.65 2.47 2.18
C VAL A 68 7.64 1.42 2.69
N ILE A 69 8.80 1.24 2.03
CA ILE A 69 9.83 0.26 2.39
C ILE A 69 10.21 0.34 3.87
N PRO A 70 10.66 1.49 4.43
CA PRO A 70 11.04 1.57 5.84
C PRO A 70 9.87 1.38 6.81
N LEU A 71 8.62 1.54 6.36
CA LEU A 71 7.43 1.34 7.19
C LEU A 71 7.08 -0.15 7.33
N VAL A 72 7.20 -0.92 6.24
CA VAL A 72 6.81 -2.34 6.20
C VAL A 72 7.95 -3.28 6.56
N THR A 73 9.21 -2.84 6.37
CA THR A 73 10.40 -3.66 6.65
C THR A 73 10.44 -4.19 8.09
N PRO A 74 10.25 -3.37 9.15
CA PRO A 74 10.30 -3.87 10.52
C PRO A 74 9.25 -4.94 10.79
N TRP A 75 8.03 -4.75 10.26
CA TRP A 75 6.93 -5.71 10.42
C TRP A 75 7.28 -7.06 9.79
N VAL A 76 7.69 -7.08 8.51
CA VAL A 76 8.10 -8.32 7.83
C VAL A 76 9.29 -8.98 8.53
N TYR A 77 10.22 -8.20 9.09
CA TYR A 77 11.40 -8.71 9.75
C TYR A 77 11.15 -9.28 11.15
N GLN A 78 10.05 -8.90 11.79
CA GLN A 78 9.57 -9.46 13.05
C GLN A 78 8.83 -10.80 12.87
N MET A 79 8.32 -11.08 11.67
CA MET A 79 7.61 -12.32 11.37
C MET A 79 8.53 -13.54 11.36
N LYS A 80 7.97 -14.71 11.69
CA LYS A 80 8.68 -15.98 11.60
C LYS A 80 8.96 -16.31 10.13
N MET A 81 10.15 -16.79 9.82
CA MET A 81 10.55 -17.11 8.44
C MET A 81 9.64 -18.14 7.75
N SER A 82 9.01 -19.03 8.52
CA SER A 82 8.00 -19.95 7.99
C SER A 82 6.80 -19.22 7.42
N GLU A 83 6.31 -18.20 8.13
CA GLU A 83 5.14 -17.40 7.76
C GLU A 83 5.44 -16.50 6.57
N VAL A 84 6.63 -15.87 6.57
CA VAL A 84 7.12 -15.06 5.45
C VAL A 84 7.21 -15.87 4.15
N ARG A 85 7.36 -17.20 4.21
CA ARG A 85 7.42 -18.06 3.01
C ARG A 85 6.08 -18.63 2.59
N SER A 86 5.17 -18.85 3.54
CA SER A 86 3.89 -19.50 3.28
C SER A 86 2.77 -18.52 2.93
N SER A 87 2.90 -17.25 3.31
CA SER A 87 1.87 -16.23 3.16
C SER A 87 2.18 -15.31 1.98
N ASP A 88 1.16 -14.77 1.31
CA ASP A 88 1.32 -13.68 0.36
C ASP A 88 1.08 -12.34 1.09
N LEU A 89 2.16 -11.71 1.53
CA LEU A 89 2.06 -10.48 2.34
C LEU A 89 1.64 -9.28 1.49
N GLY A 90 1.98 -9.29 0.19
CA GLY A 90 1.53 -8.27 -0.76
C GLY A 90 0.02 -8.34 -0.96
N ALA A 91 -0.53 -9.53 -1.21
CA ALA A 91 -1.97 -9.72 -1.35
C ALA A 91 -2.72 -9.36 -0.06
N ALA A 92 -2.24 -9.81 1.10
CA ALA A 92 -2.83 -9.45 2.39
C ALA A 92 -2.83 -7.94 2.62
N TRP A 93 -1.73 -7.25 2.29
CA TRP A 93 -1.65 -5.80 2.37
C TRP A 93 -2.64 -5.11 1.43
N LYS A 94 -2.76 -5.61 0.20
CA LYS A 94 -3.68 -5.07 -0.80
C LYS A 94 -5.12 -5.13 -0.33
N GLU A 95 -5.54 -6.25 0.24
CA GLU A 95 -6.89 -6.43 0.79
C GLU A 95 -7.19 -5.40 1.89
N VAL A 96 -6.25 -5.22 2.84
CA VAL A 96 -6.38 -4.23 3.89
C VAL A 96 -6.44 -2.81 3.31
N CYS A 97 -5.53 -2.46 2.41
CA CYS A 97 -5.50 -1.14 1.77
C CYS A 97 -6.80 -0.82 1.02
N LEU A 98 -7.37 -1.81 0.32
CA LEU A 98 -8.65 -1.64 -0.37
C LEU A 98 -9.84 -1.46 0.58
N SER A 99 -9.74 -1.92 1.82
CA SER A 99 -10.77 -1.76 2.84
C SER A 99 -10.77 -0.40 3.56
N GLN A 100 -9.67 0.35 3.47
CA GLN A 100 -9.47 1.67 4.11
C GLN A 100 -10.11 2.82 3.34
#